data_AF-A0A3D4QYX9-F1
#
_entry.id   AF-A0A3D4QYX9-F1
#
_cell.length_a   1.000
_cell.length_b   1.000
_cell.length_c   1.000
_cell.angle_alpha   90.00
_cell.angle_beta   90.00
_cell.angle_gamma   90.00
#
_symmetry.space_group_name_H-M   'P 1'
#
loop_
_entity.id
_entity.type
_entity.pdbx_description
1 polymer ?
#
loop_
_entity_poly.entity_id
_entity_poly.type
_entity_poly.pdbx_seq_one_letter_code
_entity_poly.pdbx_strand_id
1 'polypeptide(L)'
;NYMKNQVEVFQEIMEEVDFHVEELHITEWNYTISNRNIISDSCEQGAYVLKNCIDMNGKVGLMAYWHALDSYSDYYDADKILNGDSGMISRDGIRKPSFYAYMFMDKLLPYVLYKDEHSIITTNGRDRYVIACHNFKKLSSKYVFTEEDEITVDELPNYTEDDEAVKIQFHLANVKDGNYLLKIHYVNKEKGSIQDIWRKLEYSKNLAKDEMNYLEKSAIPWMEMRSVHVENGVLELENILKEQEIRLLDIQYRYTL
;
A
#
# COMPACT_ATOMS: atom_id res chain seq x y z
N ASN A 1 -6.00 10.08 -8.14
CA ASN A 1 -5.16 11.14 -8.72
C ASN A 1 -5.31 12.50 -8.04
N TYR A 2 -6.18 12.67 -7.02
CA TYR A 2 -6.38 13.96 -6.36
C TYR A 2 -5.06 14.60 -5.86
N MET A 3 -4.29 13.92 -5.01
CA MET A 3 -3.05 14.49 -4.46
C MET A 3 -2.04 14.88 -5.53
N LYS A 4 -1.82 14.01 -6.53
CA LYS A 4 -0.95 14.32 -7.66
C LYS A 4 -1.35 15.60 -8.38
N ASN A 5 -2.64 15.74 -8.68
CA ASN A 5 -3.16 16.93 -9.34
C ASN A 5 -3.02 18.18 -8.46
N GLN A 6 -3.25 18.08 -7.14
CA GLN A 6 -3.07 19.21 -6.22
C GLN A 6 -1.61 19.67 -6.16
N VAL A 7 -0.64 18.75 -6.15
CA VAL A 7 0.78 19.09 -6.20
C VAL A 7 1.15 19.76 -7.52
N GLU A 8 0.63 19.25 -8.65
CA GLU A 8 0.86 19.85 -9.97
C GLU A 8 0.30 21.27 -10.05
N VAL A 9 -0.94 21.49 -9.62
CA VAL A 9 -1.55 22.84 -9.57
C VAL A 9 -0.76 23.78 -8.66
N PHE A 10 -0.30 23.29 -7.50
CA PHE A 10 0.49 24.10 -6.58
C PHE A 10 1.84 24.51 -7.20
N GLN A 11 2.50 23.58 -7.88
CA GLN A 11 3.75 23.85 -8.61
C GLN A 11 3.54 24.86 -9.75
N GLU A 12 2.46 24.74 -10.52
CA GLU A 12 2.11 25.70 -11.58
C GLU A 12 1.91 27.11 -11.01
N ILE A 13 1.17 27.26 -9.91
CA ILE A 13 0.97 28.55 -9.25
C ILE A 13 2.30 29.14 -8.77
N MET A 14 3.19 28.32 -8.20
CA MET A 14 4.51 28.77 -7.75
C MET A 14 5.36 29.30 -8.91
N GLU A 15 5.32 28.63 -10.06
CA GLU A 15 5.99 29.10 -11.28
C GLU A 15 5.41 30.41 -11.81
N GLU A 16 4.07 30.55 -11.84
CA GLU A 16 3.39 31.77 -12.30
C GLU A 16 3.76 33.02 -11.49
N VAL A 17 4.02 32.86 -10.19
CA VAL A 17 4.37 33.97 -9.29
C VAL A 17 5.87 34.10 -9.03
N ASP A 18 6.71 33.36 -9.77
CA ASP A 18 8.18 33.34 -9.64
C ASP A 18 8.64 32.99 -8.20
N PHE A 19 7.91 32.11 -7.52
CA PHE A 19 8.22 31.65 -6.17
C PHE A 19 8.93 30.30 -6.19
N HIS A 20 10.26 30.33 -6.06
CA HIS A 20 11.11 29.14 -6.09
C HIS A 20 11.41 28.62 -4.69
N VAL A 21 11.23 27.31 -4.49
CA VAL A 21 11.64 26.60 -3.27
C VAL A 21 12.59 25.46 -3.62
N GLU A 22 13.51 25.14 -2.72
CA GLU A 22 14.40 23.99 -2.90
C GLU A 22 13.64 22.66 -2.78
N GLU A 23 12.64 22.61 -1.89
CA GLU A 23 11.92 21.39 -1.58
C GLU A 23 10.45 21.68 -1.24
N LEU A 24 9.55 20.83 -1.73
CA LEU A 24 8.13 20.86 -1.40
C LEU A 24 7.80 19.71 -0.44
N HIS A 25 7.24 20.04 0.72
CA HIS A 25 6.83 19.07 1.75
C HIS A 25 5.32 19.07 1.91
N ILE A 26 4.73 17.88 1.89
CA ILE A 26 3.36 17.64 2.33
C ILE A 26 3.42 17.23 3.79
N THR A 27 3.09 18.16 4.69
CA THR A 27 3.23 17.94 6.14
C THR A 27 2.15 17.04 6.72
N GLU A 28 1.00 16.93 6.06
CA GLU A 28 -0.11 16.07 6.46
C GLU A 28 -0.83 15.55 5.22
N TRP A 29 -1.06 14.23 5.17
CA TRP A 29 -1.94 13.63 4.18
C TRP A 29 -2.56 12.34 4.70
N ASN A 30 -3.78 12.09 4.25
CA ASN A 30 -4.50 10.83 4.38
C ASN A 30 -5.60 10.79 3.30
N TYR A 31 -6.27 9.65 3.16
CA TYR A 31 -7.46 9.48 2.36
C TYR A 31 -8.63 10.36 2.84
N THR A 32 -8.87 10.37 4.15
CA THR A 32 -9.92 11.16 4.81
C THR A 32 -9.37 11.84 6.06
N ILE A 33 -10.03 12.91 6.49
CA ILE A 33 -9.82 13.55 7.78
C ILE A 33 -10.65 12.91 8.91
N SER A 34 -11.56 11.99 8.58
CA SER A 34 -12.40 11.27 9.55
C SER A 34 -11.59 10.22 10.30
N ASN A 35 -11.87 10.10 11.60
CA ASN A 35 -11.37 9.00 12.46
C ASN A 35 -12.47 7.95 12.73
N ARG A 36 -13.51 7.93 11.88
CA ARG A 36 -14.64 7.01 11.95
C ARG A 36 -14.95 6.51 10.55
N ASN A 37 -13.93 6.01 9.87
CA ASN A 37 -14.06 5.50 8.51
C ASN A 37 -13.35 4.16 8.37
N ILE A 38 -14.13 3.09 8.21
CA ILE A 38 -13.63 1.72 8.14
C ILE A 38 -12.68 1.46 6.97
N ILE A 39 -12.62 2.36 5.97
CA ILE A 39 -11.63 2.29 4.89
C ILE A 39 -10.21 2.38 5.46
N SER A 40 -10.01 3.17 6.51
CA SER A 40 -8.69 3.36 7.13
C SER A 40 -8.10 2.06 7.68
N ASP A 41 -8.93 1.05 7.96
CA ASP A 41 -8.53 -0.27 8.45
C ASP A 41 -8.37 -1.34 7.36
N SER A 42 -8.72 -1.00 6.12
CA SER A 42 -8.94 -1.92 5.02
C SER A 42 -7.79 -1.97 4.01
N CYS A 43 -7.90 -2.86 3.01
CA CYS A 43 -6.95 -2.94 1.91
C CYS A 43 -6.99 -1.72 1.00
N GLU A 44 -8.16 -1.07 0.89
CA GLU A 44 -8.41 0.15 0.14
C GLU A 44 -7.41 1.23 0.57
N GLN A 45 -7.19 1.39 1.88
CA GLN A 45 -6.20 2.32 2.42
C GLN A 45 -4.76 1.90 2.10
N GLY A 46 -4.45 0.61 2.20
CA GLY A 46 -3.12 0.10 1.83
C GLY A 46 -2.76 0.40 0.38
N ALA A 47 -3.69 0.11 -0.54
CA ALA A 47 -3.53 0.38 -1.96
C ALA A 47 -3.48 1.89 -2.26
N TYR A 48 -4.32 2.70 -1.61
CA TYR A 48 -4.28 4.16 -1.74
C TYR A 48 -2.94 4.73 -1.29
N VAL A 49 -2.41 4.28 -0.15
CA VAL A 49 -1.13 4.76 0.36
C VAL A 49 0.00 4.40 -0.60
N LEU A 50 0.10 3.14 -1.02
CA LEU A 50 1.16 2.72 -1.95
C LEU A 50 1.08 3.48 -3.28
N LYS A 51 -0.13 3.63 -3.82
CA LYS A 51 -0.38 4.40 -5.05
C LYS A 51 0.17 5.81 -4.95
N ASN A 52 -0.14 6.52 -3.88
CA ASN A 52 0.28 7.91 -3.74
C ASN A 52 1.78 8.04 -3.45
N CYS A 53 2.37 7.13 -2.68
CA CYS A 53 3.81 7.07 -2.49
C CYS A 53 4.55 6.87 -3.83
N ILE A 54 4.01 6.02 -4.71
CA ILE A 54 4.54 5.84 -6.08
C ILE A 54 4.36 7.12 -6.89
N ASP A 55 3.13 7.66 -7.00
CA ASP A 55 2.87 8.88 -7.77
C ASP A 55 3.84 10.02 -7.40
N MET A 56 4.02 10.23 -6.10
CA MET A 56 4.75 11.36 -5.53
C MET A 56 6.27 11.17 -5.47
N ASN A 57 6.77 9.95 -5.72
CA ASN A 57 8.20 9.69 -5.82
C ASN A 57 8.84 10.62 -6.88
N GLY A 58 9.75 11.49 -6.42
CA GLY A 58 10.45 12.49 -7.26
C GLY A 58 9.69 13.81 -7.48
N LYS A 59 8.49 13.99 -6.91
CA LYS A 59 7.70 15.25 -7.03
C LYS A 59 7.75 16.12 -5.79
N VAL A 60 7.85 15.48 -4.62
CA VAL A 60 7.89 16.13 -3.31
C VAL A 60 9.05 15.53 -2.52
N GLY A 61 9.62 16.31 -1.63
CA GLY A 61 10.75 15.89 -0.80
C GLY A 61 10.32 15.09 0.43
N LEU A 62 9.14 15.41 0.97
CA LEU A 62 8.58 14.73 2.13
C LEU A 62 7.05 14.64 2.03
N MET A 63 6.51 13.51 2.50
CA MET A 63 5.08 13.29 2.71
C MET A 63 4.85 12.69 4.09
N ALA A 64 4.38 13.49 5.05
CA ALA A 64 4.08 13.04 6.39
C ALA A 64 2.63 12.51 6.47
N TYR A 65 2.49 11.20 6.61
CA TYR A 65 1.20 10.55 6.74
C TYR A 65 0.60 10.79 8.13
N TRP A 66 -0.67 11.15 8.12
CA TRP A 66 -1.45 11.46 9.30
C TRP A 66 -2.50 10.37 9.49
N HIS A 67 -2.30 9.31 10.29
CA HIS A 67 -1.39 9.20 11.43
C HIS A 67 -0.59 7.90 11.53
N ALA A 68 0.40 7.90 12.43
CA ALA A 68 1.12 6.68 12.78
C ALA A 68 0.30 5.70 13.64
N LEU A 69 -0.41 6.18 14.67
CA LEU A 69 -1.11 5.37 15.68
C LEU A 69 -2.56 5.82 15.85
N ASP A 70 -3.46 4.87 16.09
CA ASP A 70 -4.88 5.15 16.41
C ASP A 70 -5.06 5.79 17.80
N SER A 71 -4.06 5.73 18.68
CA SER A 71 -4.12 6.35 20.02
C SER A 71 -4.33 7.87 19.97
N TYR A 72 -4.19 8.49 18.80
CA TYR A 72 -4.51 9.91 18.60
C TYR A 72 -6.01 10.22 18.68
N SER A 73 -6.86 9.29 18.23
CA SER A 73 -8.32 9.44 18.18
C SER A 73 -9.04 8.63 19.27
N ASP A 74 -8.36 8.38 20.39
CA ASP A 74 -8.86 7.59 21.52
C ASP A 74 -9.97 8.36 22.26
N TYR A 75 -11.18 8.33 21.68
CA TYR A 75 -12.41 8.80 22.29
C TYR A 75 -13.04 7.69 23.14
N TYR A 76 -13.91 8.09 24.09
CA TYR A 76 -14.55 7.18 25.06
C TYR A 76 -15.36 6.02 24.44
N ASP A 77 -15.67 6.06 23.14
CA ASP A 77 -16.47 5.10 22.39
C ASP A 77 -15.65 4.09 21.57
N ALA A 78 -14.31 4.16 21.58
CA ALA A 78 -13.42 3.22 20.90
C ALA A 78 -13.35 1.86 21.64
N ASP A 79 -14.43 1.08 21.61
CA ASP A 79 -14.54 -0.21 22.32
C ASP A 79 -14.17 -1.43 21.49
N LYS A 80 -13.79 -1.25 20.22
CA LYS A 80 -13.39 -2.32 19.30
C LYS A 80 -11.89 -2.28 18.97
N ILE A 81 -11.41 -3.39 18.40
CA ILE A 81 -10.04 -3.55 17.89
C ILE A 81 -9.76 -2.59 16.73
N LEU A 82 -10.77 -2.36 15.89
CA LEU A 82 -10.74 -1.48 14.72
C LEU A 82 -11.99 -0.59 14.75
N ASN A 83 -11.82 0.73 14.65
CA ASN A 83 -12.91 1.72 14.70
C ASN A 83 -12.92 2.68 13.49
N GLY A 84 -12.16 2.37 12.44
CA GLY A 84 -12.00 3.28 11.31
C GLY A 84 -11.08 4.47 11.62
N ASP A 85 -10.21 4.31 12.61
CA ASP A 85 -9.22 5.31 12.98
C ASP A 85 -8.13 5.38 11.89
N SER A 86 -7.60 6.57 11.68
CA SER A 86 -6.71 6.91 10.56
C SER A 86 -5.27 6.39 10.68
N GLY A 87 -4.90 5.82 11.83
CA GLY A 87 -3.56 5.34 12.12
C GLY A 87 -3.17 4.11 11.31
N MET A 88 -1.88 3.96 11.01
CA MET A 88 -1.34 2.75 10.36
C MET A 88 -1.22 1.56 11.32
N ILE A 89 -1.24 1.82 12.63
CA ILE A 89 -1.16 0.82 13.68
C ILE A 89 -2.34 1.06 14.62
N SER A 90 -3.09 -0.01 14.89
CA SER A 90 -4.21 0.04 15.81
C SER A 90 -3.78 0.35 17.24
N ARG A 91 -4.74 0.71 18.09
CA ARG A 91 -4.50 0.92 19.53
C ARG A 91 -3.83 -0.29 20.18
N ASP A 92 -4.23 -1.49 19.77
CA ASP A 92 -3.68 -2.76 20.26
C ASP A 92 -2.33 -3.14 19.62
N GLY A 93 -1.72 -2.23 18.85
CA GLY A 93 -0.40 -2.43 18.23
C GLY A 93 -0.42 -3.27 16.95
N ILE A 94 -1.60 -3.53 16.38
CA ILE A 94 -1.73 -4.36 15.18
C ILE A 94 -1.57 -3.50 13.94
N ARG A 95 -0.70 -3.93 13.03
CA ARG A 95 -0.38 -3.20 11.80
C ARG A 95 -1.50 -3.36 10.79
N LYS A 96 -1.93 -2.24 10.19
CA LYS A 96 -2.95 -2.20 9.15
C LYS A 96 -2.32 -2.28 7.75
N PRO A 97 -3.08 -2.52 6.67
CA PRO A 97 -2.54 -2.57 5.31
C PRO A 97 -1.72 -1.34 4.89
N SER A 98 -2.07 -0.15 5.38
CA SER A 98 -1.31 1.10 5.18
C SER A 98 0.11 1.05 5.75
N PHE A 99 0.33 0.40 6.89
CA PHE A 99 1.67 0.17 7.43
C PHE A 99 2.53 -0.64 6.46
N TYR A 100 1.95 -1.67 5.84
CA TYR A 100 2.66 -2.53 4.91
C TYR A 100 2.97 -1.84 3.58
N ALA A 101 2.14 -0.90 3.14
CA ALA A 101 2.48 -0.03 2.01
C ALA A 101 3.79 0.75 2.27
N TYR A 102 3.94 1.34 3.46
CA TYR A 102 5.19 2.00 3.86
C TYR A 102 6.36 1.03 4.00
N MET A 103 6.14 -0.15 4.58
CA MET A 103 7.18 -1.18 4.63
C MET A 103 7.65 -1.62 3.23
N PHE A 104 6.75 -1.66 2.25
CA PHE A 104 7.12 -2.00 0.88
C PHE A 104 7.94 -0.88 0.24
N MET A 105 7.57 0.39 0.46
CA MET A 105 8.37 1.53 0.01
C MET A 105 9.76 1.57 0.65
N ASP A 106 9.89 1.24 1.94
CA ASP A 106 11.17 1.13 2.65
C ASP A 106 12.12 0.07 2.05
N LYS A 107 11.59 -0.91 1.34
CA LYS A 107 12.38 -1.98 0.72
C LYS A 107 12.93 -1.61 -0.66
N LEU A 108 12.48 -0.49 -1.24
CA LEU A 108 12.98 -0.01 -2.50
C LEU A 108 14.48 0.31 -2.44
N LEU A 109 15.13 0.22 -3.58
CA LEU A 109 16.56 0.41 -3.73
C LEU A 109 16.90 1.81 -4.26
N PRO A 110 18.15 2.27 -4.14
CA PRO A 110 18.51 3.68 -4.39
C PRO A 110 18.26 4.19 -5.82
N TYR A 111 18.27 3.31 -6.83
CA TYR A 111 18.13 3.71 -8.23
C TYR A 111 16.77 3.31 -8.76
N VAL A 112 15.93 4.29 -9.12
CA VAL A 112 14.67 4.05 -9.84
C VAL A 112 14.97 3.75 -11.31
N LEU A 113 14.54 2.58 -11.77
CA LEU A 113 14.67 2.15 -13.17
C LEU A 113 13.45 2.57 -13.99
N TYR A 114 12.27 2.42 -13.40
CA TYR A 114 11.01 2.68 -14.06
C TYR A 114 9.91 2.95 -13.03
N LYS A 115 8.92 3.74 -13.44
CA LYS A 115 7.74 4.04 -12.65
C LYS A 115 6.56 4.36 -13.57
N ASP A 116 5.39 3.83 -13.24
CA ASP A 116 4.13 4.19 -13.87
C ASP A 116 3.03 4.42 -12.82
N GLU A 117 1.77 4.37 -13.23
CA GLU A 117 0.63 4.60 -12.35
C GLU A 117 0.36 3.47 -11.33
N HIS A 118 0.93 2.29 -11.57
CA HIS A 118 0.68 1.07 -10.80
C HIS A 118 1.93 0.55 -10.08
N SER A 119 3.11 0.95 -10.50
CA SER A 119 4.35 0.29 -10.11
C SER A 119 5.58 1.20 -10.09
N ILE A 120 6.54 0.83 -9.25
CA ILE A 120 7.89 1.39 -9.23
C ILE A 120 8.91 0.26 -9.16
N ILE A 121 9.93 0.33 -10.03
CA ILE A 121 11.01 -0.64 -10.15
C ILE A 121 12.31 0.03 -9.74
N THR A 122 13.05 -0.61 -8.84
CA THR A 122 14.32 -0.08 -8.32
C THR A 122 15.43 -1.11 -8.34
N THR A 123 16.69 -0.67 -8.37
CA THR A 123 17.88 -1.51 -8.28
C THR A 123 18.95 -0.89 -7.39
N ASN A 124 19.89 -1.70 -6.93
CA ASN A 124 21.14 -1.27 -6.30
C ASN A 124 22.34 -1.34 -7.28
N GLY A 125 22.11 -1.69 -8.54
CA GLY A 125 23.15 -1.89 -9.56
C GLY A 125 23.99 -3.16 -9.37
N ARG A 126 23.54 -4.10 -8.53
CA ARG A 126 24.26 -5.34 -8.18
C ARG A 126 23.34 -6.56 -8.28
N ASP A 127 22.74 -6.74 -9.46
CA ASP A 127 21.85 -7.86 -9.81
C ASP A 127 20.72 -8.12 -8.79
N ARG A 128 20.26 -7.05 -8.12
CA ARG A 128 19.09 -7.04 -7.24
C ARG A 128 18.10 -6.00 -7.72
N TYR A 129 16.84 -6.39 -7.80
CA TYR A 129 15.74 -5.56 -8.23
C TYR A 129 14.62 -5.66 -7.21
N VAL A 130 14.00 -4.53 -6.90
CA VAL A 130 12.81 -4.49 -6.03
C VAL A 130 11.71 -3.74 -6.74
N ILE A 131 10.54 -4.37 -6.84
CA ILE A 131 9.35 -3.81 -7.47
C ILE A 131 8.25 -3.69 -6.42
N ALA A 132 7.68 -2.51 -6.26
CA ALA A 132 6.43 -2.33 -5.52
C ALA A 132 5.32 -2.02 -6.53
N CYS A 133 4.16 -2.67 -6.42
CA CYS A 133 3.02 -2.44 -7.28
C CYS A 133 1.69 -2.61 -6.55
N HIS A 134 0.63 -2.02 -7.12
CA HIS A 134 -0.72 -2.08 -6.55
C HIS A 134 -1.80 -2.14 -7.63
N ASN A 135 -2.96 -2.65 -7.23
CA ASN A 135 -4.22 -2.54 -7.99
C ASN A 135 -5.22 -1.70 -7.19
N PHE A 136 -4.92 -0.40 -7.08
CA PHE A 136 -5.80 0.53 -6.35
C PHE A 136 -7.06 0.79 -7.18
N LYS A 137 -8.22 0.52 -6.60
CA LYS A 137 -9.52 0.85 -7.18
C LYS A 137 -10.05 2.10 -6.51
N LYS A 138 -10.46 3.09 -7.31
CA LYS A 138 -11.05 4.32 -6.77
C LYS A 138 -12.39 4.01 -6.13
N LEU A 139 -12.81 4.87 -5.22
CA LEU A 139 -14.15 4.80 -4.68
C LEU A 139 -15.16 5.34 -5.69
N SER A 140 -16.33 4.70 -5.73
CA SER A 140 -17.44 5.06 -6.60
C SER A 140 -18.10 6.37 -6.14
N SER A 141 -18.91 6.97 -7.01
CA SER A 141 -19.69 8.17 -6.66
C SER A 141 -20.61 7.96 -5.46
N LYS A 142 -21.03 6.72 -5.18
CA LYS A 142 -21.85 6.37 -4.01
C LYS A 142 -21.16 6.78 -2.71
N TYR A 143 -19.84 6.60 -2.62
CA TYR A 143 -19.06 6.96 -1.44
C TYR A 143 -19.17 8.46 -1.12
N VAL A 144 -19.10 9.31 -2.15
CA VAL A 144 -19.14 10.78 -2.00
C VAL A 144 -20.46 11.28 -1.38
N PHE A 145 -21.54 10.54 -1.55
CA PHE A 145 -22.87 10.89 -1.06
C PHE A 145 -23.30 10.09 0.18
N THR A 146 -22.39 9.32 0.78
CA THR A 146 -22.64 8.54 1.99
C THR A 146 -21.80 9.11 3.12
N GLU A 147 -22.40 9.30 4.30
CA GLU A 147 -21.64 9.72 5.48
C GLU A 147 -20.64 8.62 5.85
N GLU A 148 -19.38 9.00 6.10
CA GLU A 148 -18.28 8.04 6.21
C GLU A 148 -18.42 7.08 7.41
N ASP A 149 -19.12 7.51 8.46
CA ASP A 149 -19.39 6.73 9.68
C ASP A 149 -20.58 5.77 9.55
N GLU A 150 -21.38 5.90 8.49
CA GLU A 150 -22.46 4.96 8.15
C GLU A 150 -21.96 3.75 7.33
N ILE A 151 -20.75 3.84 6.76
CA ILE A 151 -20.20 2.79 5.90
C ILE A 151 -19.79 1.58 6.75
N THR A 152 -20.34 0.41 6.40
CA THR A 152 -20.00 -0.85 7.04
C THR A 152 -18.99 -1.67 6.22
N VAL A 153 -18.24 -2.55 6.89
CA VAL A 153 -17.24 -3.42 6.26
C VAL A 153 -17.86 -4.32 5.17
N ASP A 154 -19.06 -4.83 5.41
CA ASP A 154 -19.74 -5.72 4.45
C ASP A 154 -20.22 -4.98 3.20
N GLU A 155 -20.40 -3.66 3.28
CA GLU A 155 -20.83 -2.83 2.16
C GLU A 155 -19.68 -2.22 1.38
N LEU A 156 -18.43 -2.32 1.86
CA LEU A 156 -17.23 -1.80 1.17
C LEU A 156 -17.18 -2.11 -0.33
N PRO A 157 -17.49 -3.34 -0.80
CA PRO A 157 -17.47 -3.64 -2.23
C PRO A 157 -18.44 -2.79 -3.08
N ASN A 158 -19.46 -2.19 -2.46
CA ASN A 158 -20.40 -1.31 -3.16
C ASN A 158 -19.87 0.12 -3.32
N TYR A 159 -18.74 0.44 -2.68
CA TYR A 159 -18.13 1.77 -2.68
C TYR A 159 -16.87 1.84 -3.54
N THR A 160 -16.46 0.77 -4.23
CA THR A 160 -15.39 0.78 -5.24
C THR A 160 -15.96 0.91 -6.66
N GLU A 161 -15.20 1.50 -7.58
CA GLU A 161 -15.62 1.64 -9.00
C GLU A 161 -15.74 0.29 -9.71
N ASP A 162 -14.82 -0.64 -9.42
CA ASP A 162 -14.77 -2.00 -9.97
C ASP A 162 -13.97 -2.93 -9.04
N ASP A 163 -14.04 -4.24 -9.29
CA ASP A 163 -13.33 -5.30 -8.57
C ASP A 163 -12.32 -6.06 -9.47
N GLU A 164 -12.00 -5.51 -10.65
CA GLU A 164 -11.26 -6.24 -11.68
C GLU A 164 -9.79 -6.44 -11.28
N ALA A 165 -9.31 -7.67 -11.43
CA ALA A 165 -7.90 -7.97 -11.28
C ALA A 165 -7.08 -7.36 -12.43
N VAL A 166 -5.91 -6.80 -12.10
CA VAL A 166 -4.99 -6.24 -13.10
C VAL A 166 -3.83 -7.20 -13.32
N LYS A 167 -3.55 -7.50 -14.60
CA LYS A 167 -2.37 -8.24 -15.02
C LYS A 167 -1.25 -7.26 -15.36
N ILE A 168 -0.17 -7.32 -14.58
CA ILE A 168 1.04 -6.51 -14.78
C ILE A 168 2.17 -7.42 -15.23
N GLN A 169 2.80 -7.07 -16.35
CA GLN A 169 3.96 -7.77 -16.89
C GLN A 169 5.19 -6.86 -16.76
N PHE A 170 6.24 -7.38 -16.12
CA PHE A 170 7.53 -6.70 -16.02
C PHE A 170 8.52 -7.37 -16.97
N HIS A 171 9.14 -6.56 -17.82
CA HIS A 171 10.18 -6.97 -18.76
C HIS A 171 11.43 -6.14 -18.49
N LEU A 172 12.40 -6.72 -17.80
CA LEU A 172 13.68 -6.07 -17.48
C LEU A 172 14.75 -6.59 -18.43
N ALA A 173 15.25 -5.70 -19.30
CA ALA A 173 16.35 -6.00 -20.22
C ALA A 173 17.72 -5.70 -19.60
N ASN A 174 18.78 -6.24 -20.21
CA ASN A 174 20.17 -6.14 -19.73
C ASN A 174 20.38 -6.68 -18.31
N VAL A 175 19.59 -7.67 -17.91
CA VAL A 175 19.72 -8.38 -16.64
C VAL A 175 20.75 -9.49 -16.80
N LYS A 176 21.60 -9.73 -15.81
CA LYS A 176 22.60 -10.80 -15.89
C LYS A 176 21.93 -12.18 -16.01
N ASP A 177 22.37 -12.98 -16.98
CA ASP A 177 21.92 -14.37 -17.16
C ASP A 177 22.24 -15.25 -15.95
N GLY A 178 21.31 -16.14 -15.60
CA GLY A 178 21.44 -17.09 -14.50
C GLY A 178 20.18 -17.19 -13.64
N ASN A 179 20.34 -17.75 -12.44
CA ASN A 179 19.22 -18.01 -11.54
C ASN A 179 18.97 -16.82 -10.60
N TYR A 180 17.71 -16.46 -10.43
CA TYR A 180 17.26 -15.47 -9.46
C TYR A 180 16.31 -16.11 -8.48
N LEU A 181 16.35 -15.62 -7.24
CA LEU A 181 15.30 -15.84 -6.27
C LEU A 181 14.34 -14.68 -6.28
N LEU A 182 13.08 -14.96 -6.56
CA LEU A 182 11.98 -14.03 -6.41
C LEU A 182 11.28 -14.29 -5.08
N LYS A 183 11.25 -13.31 -4.20
CA LYS A 183 10.37 -13.28 -3.02
C LYS A 183 9.23 -12.31 -3.27
N ILE A 184 8.01 -12.78 -3.08
CA ILE A 184 6.79 -12.02 -3.29
C ILE A 184 6.17 -11.80 -1.91
N HIS A 185 5.83 -10.56 -1.59
CA HIS A 185 5.03 -10.21 -0.42
C HIS A 185 3.78 -9.48 -0.89
N TYR A 186 2.60 -9.80 -0.35
CA TYR A 186 1.39 -9.07 -0.70
C TYR A 186 0.37 -9.02 0.44
N VAL A 187 -0.49 -7.99 0.37
CA VAL A 187 -1.66 -7.81 1.23
C VAL A 187 -2.88 -7.58 0.33
N ASN A 188 -3.94 -8.34 0.56
CA ASN A 188 -5.25 -8.21 -0.07
C ASN A 188 -6.36 -8.72 0.87
N LYS A 189 -7.63 -8.68 0.43
CA LYS A 189 -8.78 -9.11 1.25
C LYS A 189 -8.69 -10.56 1.74
N GLU A 190 -7.94 -11.41 1.06
CA GLU A 190 -7.78 -12.81 1.46
C GLU A 190 -6.61 -13.03 2.42
N LYS A 191 -5.61 -12.14 2.40
CA LYS A 191 -4.29 -12.33 3.01
C LYS A 191 -3.73 -11.03 3.59
N GLY A 192 -3.41 -11.05 4.89
CA GLY A 192 -2.72 -9.94 5.58
C GLY A 192 -3.60 -8.76 5.97
N SER A 193 -4.85 -8.68 5.50
CA SER A 193 -5.83 -7.67 5.92
C SER A 193 -6.36 -7.94 7.32
N ILE A 194 -6.03 -7.08 8.28
CA ILE A 194 -6.54 -7.20 9.65
C ILE A 194 -8.07 -7.14 9.70
N GLN A 195 -8.70 -6.27 8.91
CA GLN A 195 -10.16 -6.13 8.86
C GLN A 195 -10.84 -7.42 8.38
N ASP A 196 -10.30 -8.07 7.35
CA ASP A 196 -10.83 -9.33 6.83
C ASP A 196 -10.57 -10.52 7.73
N ILE A 197 -9.44 -10.52 8.46
CA ILE A 197 -9.15 -11.56 9.46
C ILE A 197 -10.08 -11.38 10.67
N TRP A 198 -10.29 -10.15 11.14
CA TRP A 198 -11.19 -9.86 12.25
C TRP A 198 -12.66 -10.16 11.90
N ARG A 199 -13.07 -9.97 10.64
CA ARG A 199 -14.35 -10.45 10.13
C ARG A 199 -14.55 -11.95 10.33
N LYS A 200 -13.51 -12.78 10.11
CA LYS A 200 -13.57 -14.23 10.35
C LYS A 200 -13.68 -14.60 11.82
N LEU A 201 -13.35 -13.66 12.72
CA LEU A 201 -13.56 -13.74 14.17
C LEU A 201 -14.87 -13.05 14.58
N GLU A 202 -15.81 -12.93 13.65
CA GLU A 202 -17.15 -12.34 13.83
C GLU A 202 -17.15 -10.92 14.40
N TYR A 203 -16.11 -10.13 14.09
CA TYR A 203 -15.93 -8.77 14.62
C TYR A 203 -15.99 -8.69 16.14
N SER A 204 -15.59 -9.78 16.83
CA SER A 204 -15.65 -9.84 18.29
C SER A 204 -14.85 -8.69 18.91
N LYS A 205 -15.51 -7.96 19.81
CA LYS A 205 -14.90 -6.84 20.54
C LYS A 205 -13.89 -7.32 21.59
N ASN A 206 -14.15 -8.49 22.15
CA ASN A 206 -13.37 -9.05 23.25
C ASN A 206 -12.68 -10.32 22.77
N LEU A 207 -11.50 -10.17 22.20
CA LEU A 207 -10.66 -11.31 21.83
C LEU A 207 -9.83 -11.76 23.04
N ALA A 208 -9.80 -13.08 23.25
CA ALA A 208 -8.88 -13.71 24.18
C ALA A 208 -7.42 -13.54 23.70
N LYS A 209 -6.47 -13.82 24.60
CA LYS A 209 -5.05 -13.60 24.33
C LYS A 209 -4.52 -14.40 23.13
N ASP A 210 -4.98 -15.63 22.97
CA ASP A 210 -4.63 -16.50 21.85
C ASP A 210 -5.24 -16.03 20.53
N GLU A 211 -6.48 -15.53 20.56
CA GLU A 211 -7.15 -14.92 19.40
C GLU A 211 -6.47 -13.61 18.96
N MET A 212 -6.08 -12.76 19.91
CA MET A 212 -5.28 -11.55 19.63
C MET A 212 -3.92 -11.90 19.02
N ASN A 213 -3.23 -12.90 19.56
CA ASN A 213 -1.95 -13.40 19.02
C ASN A 213 -2.12 -14.00 17.63
N TYR A 214 -3.23 -14.69 17.37
CA TYR A 214 -3.59 -15.16 16.04
C TYR A 214 -3.78 -13.99 15.08
N LEU A 215 -4.52 -12.95 15.48
CA LEU A 215 -4.76 -11.75 14.68
C LEU A 215 -3.43 -11.04 14.33
N GLU A 216 -2.57 -10.79 15.31
CA GLU A 216 -1.28 -10.14 15.12
C GLU A 216 -0.36 -10.92 14.15
N LYS A 217 -0.33 -12.25 14.27
CA LYS A 217 0.51 -13.10 13.42
C LYS A 217 -0.08 -13.37 12.03
N SER A 218 -1.39 -13.18 11.87
CA SER A 218 -2.08 -13.40 10.60
C SER A 218 -2.19 -12.13 9.78
N ALA A 219 -2.28 -10.97 10.42
CA ALA A 219 -2.34 -9.65 9.80
C ALA A 219 -0.95 -9.17 9.35
N ILE A 220 -0.21 -10.04 8.65
CA ILE A 220 1.09 -9.73 8.04
C ILE A 220 1.04 -10.06 6.54
N PRO A 221 1.90 -9.45 5.70
CA PRO A 221 1.97 -9.77 4.28
C PRO A 221 2.20 -11.26 4.06
N TRP A 222 1.40 -11.84 3.19
CA TRP A 222 1.64 -13.20 2.74
C TRP A 222 2.94 -13.26 1.94
N MET A 223 3.70 -14.34 2.08
CA MET A 223 5.01 -14.50 1.45
C MET A 223 5.04 -15.74 0.56
N GLU A 224 5.53 -15.56 -0.67
CA GLU A 224 5.82 -16.65 -1.61
C GLU A 224 7.26 -16.53 -2.12
N MET A 225 7.83 -17.66 -2.54
CA MET A 225 9.17 -17.72 -3.08
C MET A 225 9.18 -18.56 -4.35
N ARG A 226 9.86 -18.05 -5.38
CA ARG A 226 10.01 -18.72 -6.68
C ARG A 226 11.45 -18.60 -7.15
N SER A 227 11.92 -19.58 -7.91
CA SER A 227 13.17 -19.46 -8.67
C SER A 227 12.83 -19.06 -10.08
N VAL A 228 13.54 -18.07 -10.62
CA VAL A 228 13.36 -17.59 -11.99
C VAL A 228 14.69 -17.71 -12.71
N HIS A 229 14.68 -18.27 -13.91
CA HIS A 229 15.86 -18.36 -14.75
C HIS A 229 15.83 -17.25 -15.79
N VAL A 230 16.96 -16.56 -15.96
CA VAL A 230 17.15 -15.48 -16.93
C VAL A 230 18.11 -15.97 -18.01
N GLU A 231 17.66 -15.84 -19.26
CA GLU A 231 18.45 -16.11 -20.47
C GLU A 231 18.33 -14.91 -21.41
N ASN A 232 19.35 -14.70 -22.25
CA ASN A 232 19.38 -13.63 -23.25
C ASN A 232 19.25 -12.22 -22.66
N GLY A 233 19.61 -12.05 -21.40
CA GLY A 233 19.62 -10.78 -20.71
C GLY A 233 18.24 -10.24 -20.31
N VAL A 234 17.20 -11.08 -20.31
CA VAL A 234 15.81 -10.64 -20.09
C VAL A 234 15.16 -11.38 -18.92
N LEU A 235 14.72 -10.62 -17.91
CA LEU A 235 13.88 -11.11 -16.83
C LEU A 235 12.42 -10.74 -17.09
N GLU A 236 11.56 -11.76 -17.21
CA GLU A 236 10.12 -11.59 -17.38
C GLU A 236 9.34 -12.07 -16.15
N LEU A 237 8.44 -11.23 -15.65
CA LEU A 237 7.58 -11.56 -14.52
C LEU A 237 6.14 -11.18 -14.84
N GLU A 238 5.24 -12.15 -14.68
CA GLU A 238 3.81 -11.93 -14.79
C GLU A 238 3.14 -11.95 -13.42
N ASN A 239 2.32 -10.93 -13.15
CA ASN A 239 1.63 -10.75 -11.88
C ASN A 239 0.16 -10.42 -12.11
N ILE A 240 -0.74 -11.16 -11.47
CA ILE A 240 -2.16 -10.84 -11.41
C ILE A 240 -2.43 -10.32 -9.99
N LEU A 241 -2.85 -9.06 -9.87
CA LEU A 241 -3.15 -8.39 -8.62
C LEU A 241 -4.67 -8.29 -8.47
N LYS A 242 -5.22 -8.77 -7.34
CA LYS A 242 -6.63 -8.61 -7.00
C LYS A 242 -6.95 -7.14 -6.69
N GLU A 243 -8.23 -6.78 -6.65
CA GLU A 243 -8.65 -5.45 -6.21
C GLU A 243 -8.02 -5.06 -4.86
N GLN A 244 -7.56 -3.82 -4.76
CA GLN A 244 -6.91 -3.25 -3.58
C GLN A 244 -5.69 -4.01 -3.07
N GLU A 245 -5.09 -4.86 -3.91
CA GLU A 245 -3.86 -5.56 -3.55
C GLU A 245 -2.65 -4.64 -3.64
N ILE A 246 -1.78 -4.73 -2.62
CA ILE A 246 -0.41 -4.22 -2.66
C ILE A 246 0.58 -5.38 -2.70
N ARG A 247 1.65 -5.25 -3.49
CA ARG A 247 2.63 -6.30 -3.68
C ARG A 247 4.05 -5.76 -3.76
N LEU A 248 4.99 -6.50 -3.18
CA LEU A 248 6.43 -6.29 -3.27
C LEU A 248 7.11 -7.53 -3.86
N LEU A 249 7.93 -7.33 -4.89
CA LEU A 249 8.77 -8.36 -5.51
C LEU A 249 10.23 -8.02 -5.18
N ASP A 250 10.93 -8.86 -4.42
CA ASP A 250 12.38 -8.77 -4.19
C ASP A 250 13.07 -9.87 -5.00
N ILE A 251 13.85 -9.44 -5.99
CA ILE A 251 14.47 -10.30 -7.00
C ILE A 251 15.98 -10.22 -6.81
N GLN A 252 16.61 -11.35 -6.50
CA GLN A 252 18.04 -11.39 -6.19
C GLN A 252 18.75 -12.50 -6.97
N TYR A 253 19.84 -12.16 -7.66
CA TYR A 253 20.69 -13.14 -8.32
C TYR A 253 21.25 -14.16 -7.33
N ARG A 254 21.19 -15.43 -7.71
CA ARG A 254 21.75 -16.55 -6.95
C ARG A 254 23.06 -16.97 -7.61
N TYR A 255 24.16 -16.67 -6.94
CA TYR A 255 25.44 -17.27 -7.26
C TYR A 255 25.35 -18.77 -6.96
N THR A 256 25.54 -19.60 -7.99
CA THR A 256 25.86 -21.01 -7.80
C THR A 256 27.18 -21.10 -7.05
N LEU A 257 27.16 -21.79 -5.90
CA LEU A 257 28.37 -22.16 -5.15
C LEU A 257 29.17 -23.23 -5.91
#